data_AF-A0A9D4TJA4-F1
#
_entry.id   AF-A0A9D4TJA4-F1
#
_cell.length_a   1.000
_cell.length_b   1.000
_cell.length_c   1.000
_cell.angle_alpha   90.00
_cell.angle_beta   90.00
_cell.angle_gamma   90.00
#
_symmetry.space_group_name_H-M   'P 1'
#
loop_
_entity.id
_entity.type
_entity.pdbx_description
1 polymer ?
#
loop_
_entity_poly.entity_id
_entity_poly.type
_entity_poly.pdbx_seq_one_letter_code
_entity_poly.pdbx_strand_id
1 'polypeptide(L)'
;MRHCVLVALLASAYIVSGAVIQTDTTTCPTNCEAPTCLCAANNPPGDLPPEEIPQFVLISHDNALDSQPFDIMQTVVGDKVQSNGCNVPVTWFAMFYHSDCIAGWRAQARGDEIAMQTNRFNPTDPFTATDPAPKYDSRDPKTGEPSVAIEISMSRKHWHEYCNISYHDMVGFRAPNYYNNPAIRKALSEEGYLYDATLIERWYPNSPTSPAEDQMLWPYTMDGGIPQECNFMGDEVGKCLKNEKYPGLWEVPLYQAQLPGTGEVMGVGNYGSAEAMMPPIADMEKFLKGQLDARLANGKAPLSLSTIYGWLADESVKVDPTCDNAGCEHPPGPNAEALGKFIDYALKKPEVRFVTFSDLIRWMQDPVPLSQFDEWVQCKVPGVKADLTAVNLTEAEKADAFYMLEEAMPVEVPAPAPAPVPAPAPLPEVAVVVPAPAPAPVAAAPTPAPVATPAAAPATSVPSVTAPAPAAVTEPTSGAASVTTTLAAVIAVLGAMLLAL
;
A
#
# COMPACT_ATOMS: atom_id res chain seq x y z
N MET A 1 38.47 -26.94 54.83
CA MET A 1 37.24 -27.61 54.37
C MET A 1 36.20 -26.52 54.13
N ARG A 2 36.18 -25.91 52.93
CA ARG A 2 35.19 -26.16 51.87
C ARG A 2 33.75 -26.12 52.39
N HIS A 3 33.03 -25.01 52.16
CA HIS A 3 31.62 -25.00 51.79
C HIS A 3 31.39 -23.78 50.88
N CYS A 4 31.43 -24.03 49.57
CA CYS A 4 30.92 -23.12 48.55
C CYS A 4 29.39 -23.20 48.58
N VAL A 5 28.72 -22.07 48.71
CA VAL A 5 27.30 -21.94 48.35
C VAL A 5 27.29 -21.21 47.01
N LEU A 6 27.13 -21.97 45.92
CA LEU A 6 26.75 -21.43 44.61
C LEU A 6 25.25 -21.13 44.69
N VAL A 7 24.89 -19.85 44.68
CA VAL A 7 23.52 -19.44 44.35
C VAL A 7 23.46 -19.37 42.83
N ALA A 8 22.93 -20.43 42.21
CA ALA A 8 22.54 -20.40 40.81
C ALA A 8 21.22 -19.60 40.71
N LEU A 9 21.32 -18.34 40.32
CA LEU A 9 20.17 -17.58 39.82
C LEU A 9 19.85 -18.13 38.43
N LEU A 10 18.93 -19.08 38.36
CA LEU A 10 18.19 -19.38 37.13
C LEU A 10 17.36 -18.13 36.81
N ALA A 11 17.87 -17.31 35.89
CA ALA A 11 17.04 -16.30 35.24
C ALA A 11 16.03 -17.06 34.36
N SER A 12 14.80 -17.13 34.85
CA SER A 12 13.64 -17.57 34.09
C SER A 12 13.57 -16.73 32.81
N ALA A 13 13.62 -17.37 31.65
CA ALA A 13 13.26 -16.75 30.39
C ALA A 13 11.82 -16.23 30.51
N TYR A 14 11.65 -14.92 30.59
CA TYR A 14 10.36 -14.29 30.38
C TYR A 14 10.15 -14.24 28.87
N ILE A 15 9.62 -15.34 28.33
CA ILE A 15 8.93 -15.31 27.04
C ILE A 15 7.59 -14.64 27.34
N VAL A 16 7.47 -13.36 27.00
CA VAL A 16 6.17 -12.80 26.66
C VAL A 16 6.18 -12.61 25.16
N SER A 17 6.28 -13.71 24.43
CA SER A 17 5.86 -13.72 23.02
C SER A 17 4.42 -13.23 23.03
N GLY A 18 4.11 -12.18 22.26
CA GLY A 18 2.73 -11.81 21.99
C GLY A 18 1.92 -13.05 21.64
N ALA A 19 0.67 -13.13 22.10
CA ALA A 19 -0.15 -14.32 21.92
C ALA A 19 -0.29 -14.60 20.41
N VAL A 20 0.45 -15.60 19.93
CA VAL A 20 0.41 -16.03 18.54
C VAL A 20 -1.02 -16.45 18.23
N ILE A 21 -1.58 -15.90 17.16
CA ILE A 21 -2.93 -16.20 16.73
C ILE A 21 -2.97 -17.62 16.18
N GLN A 22 -3.93 -18.40 16.64
CA GLN A 22 -4.19 -19.76 16.19
C GLN A 22 -5.66 -19.86 15.77
N THR A 23 -5.91 -20.38 14.57
CA THR A 23 -7.25 -20.57 14.02
C THR A 23 -7.35 -21.95 13.39
N ASP A 24 -8.54 -22.33 12.92
CA ASP A 24 -8.70 -23.59 12.18
C ASP A 24 -7.90 -23.64 10.87
N THR A 25 -7.48 -22.48 10.34
CA THR A 25 -6.73 -22.33 9.08
C THR A 25 -5.27 -21.94 9.28
N THR A 26 -4.84 -21.69 10.53
CA THR A 26 -3.47 -21.26 10.82
C THR A 26 -2.90 -21.94 12.06
N THR A 27 -1.71 -22.50 11.90
CA THR A 27 -0.90 -23.03 12.99
C THR A 27 0.55 -22.61 12.78
N CYS A 28 1.11 -21.93 13.78
CA CYS A 28 2.47 -21.39 13.70
C CYS A 28 3.48 -22.56 13.65
N PRO A 29 4.35 -22.65 12.61
CA PRO A 29 5.37 -23.68 12.54
C PRO A 29 6.37 -23.53 13.68
N THR A 30 6.88 -24.65 14.22
CA THR A 30 7.84 -24.63 15.33
C THR A 30 9.22 -24.08 14.94
N ASN A 31 9.52 -24.02 13.65
CA ASN A 31 10.77 -23.52 13.07
C ASN A 31 10.57 -22.19 12.34
N CYS A 32 9.51 -21.44 12.68
CA CYS A 32 9.25 -20.12 12.11
C CYS A 32 10.13 -19.09 12.80
N GLU A 33 11.15 -18.63 12.10
CA GLU A 33 12.12 -17.66 12.60
C GLU A 33 12.29 -16.50 11.60
N ALA A 34 12.40 -15.29 12.15
CA ALA A 34 12.75 -14.09 11.39
C ALA A 34 14.18 -14.23 10.81
N PRO A 35 14.49 -13.57 9.68
CA PRO A 35 13.64 -12.65 8.91
C PRO A 35 12.67 -13.35 7.95
N THR A 36 12.82 -14.65 7.72
CA THR A 36 12.09 -15.36 6.66
C THR A 36 10.68 -15.81 7.03
N CYS A 37 10.37 -15.91 8.33
CA CYS A 37 9.07 -16.38 8.81
C CYS A 37 8.64 -15.63 10.08
N LEU A 38 7.44 -15.07 10.06
CA LEU A 38 6.77 -14.49 11.22
C LEU A 38 5.34 -15.02 11.35
N CYS A 39 5.00 -15.53 12.53
CA CYS A 39 3.65 -16.01 12.81
C CYS A 39 2.68 -14.84 13.05
N ALA A 40 1.43 -15.05 12.65
CA ALA A 40 0.34 -14.10 12.91
C ALA A 40 0.20 -13.78 14.40
N ALA A 41 0.16 -12.48 14.72
CA ALA A 41 0.05 -11.98 16.08
C ALA A 41 -0.61 -10.59 16.11
N ASN A 42 -1.09 -10.19 17.30
CA ASN A 42 -1.58 -8.83 17.56
C ASN A 42 -0.50 -7.86 18.03
N ASN A 43 0.71 -8.35 18.23
CA ASN A 43 1.88 -7.55 18.57
C ASN A 43 2.92 -7.66 17.45
N PRO A 44 3.71 -6.59 17.22
CA PRO A 44 4.83 -6.67 16.29
C PRO A 44 5.96 -7.57 16.83
N PRO A 45 6.89 -7.98 15.95
CA PRO A 45 8.12 -8.65 16.35
C PRO A 45 9.06 -7.75 17.17
N GLY A 46 10.09 -8.35 17.76
CA GLY A 46 11.18 -7.63 18.44
C GLY A 46 10.94 -7.34 19.92
N ASP A 47 9.77 -7.70 20.47
CA ASP A 47 9.40 -7.51 21.89
C ASP A 47 9.65 -6.07 22.40
N LEU A 48 9.49 -5.09 21.51
CA LEU A 48 9.72 -3.69 21.82
C LEU A 48 8.64 -3.16 22.80
N PRO A 49 9.01 -2.31 23.77
CA PRO A 49 8.04 -1.58 24.57
C PRO A 49 7.09 -0.76 23.68
N PRO A 50 5.79 -0.62 24.03
CA PRO A 50 4.83 0.14 23.22
C PRO A 50 5.27 1.56 22.83
N GLU A 51 6.00 2.23 23.70
CA GLU A 51 6.57 3.56 23.48
C GLU A 51 7.71 3.58 22.44
N GLU A 52 8.41 2.47 22.24
CA GLU A 52 9.49 2.32 21.28
C GLU A 52 9.02 1.79 19.92
N ILE A 53 7.78 1.33 19.80
CA ILE A 53 7.20 0.92 18.53
C ILE A 53 6.83 2.18 17.70
N PRO A 54 7.37 2.35 16.48
CA PRO A 54 6.89 3.39 15.57
C PRO A 54 5.44 3.15 15.17
N GLN A 55 4.64 4.22 15.06
CA GLN A 55 3.34 4.14 14.41
C GLN A 55 3.53 4.23 12.90
N PHE A 56 3.40 3.10 12.20
CA PHE A 56 3.49 3.08 10.75
C PHE A 56 2.20 3.60 10.11
N VAL A 57 2.36 4.43 9.09
CA VAL A 57 1.28 4.88 8.19
C VAL A 57 1.69 4.53 6.76
N LEU A 58 0.85 3.73 6.10
CA LEU A 58 1.02 3.30 4.71
C LEU A 58 0.02 4.07 3.86
N ILE A 59 0.50 4.84 2.89
CA ILE A 59 -0.36 5.44 1.86
C ILE A 59 -0.21 4.62 0.60
N SER A 60 -1.33 4.18 0.02
CA SER A 60 -1.30 3.48 -1.26
C SER A 60 -2.28 4.05 -2.26
N HIS A 61 -2.03 3.75 -3.53
CA HIS A 61 -2.93 4.03 -4.63
C HIS A 61 -3.07 2.78 -5.50
N ASP A 62 -4.31 2.43 -5.82
CA ASP A 62 -4.62 1.26 -6.65
C ASP A 62 -5.00 1.69 -8.07
N ASN A 63 -4.95 0.76 -9.03
CA ASN A 63 -5.23 0.89 -10.46
C ASN A 63 -4.09 1.51 -11.28
N ALA A 64 -4.40 2.44 -12.19
CA ALA A 64 -3.45 2.97 -13.16
C ALA A 64 -2.41 3.86 -12.48
N LEU A 65 -1.17 3.78 -12.97
CA LEU A 65 -0.09 4.72 -12.68
C LEU A 65 0.31 5.43 -13.97
N ASP A 66 -0.44 6.47 -14.32
CA ASP A 66 -0.08 7.46 -15.34
C ASP A 66 0.06 8.85 -14.70
N SER A 67 0.15 9.90 -15.52
CA SER A 67 0.27 11.27 -15.03
C SER A 67 -0.91 11.73 -14.17
N GLN A 68 -2.15 11.27 -14.39
CA GLN A 68 -3.33 11.81 -13.72
C GLN A 68 -3.36 11.48 -12.21
N PRO A 69 -3.35 10.20 -11.78
CA PRO A 69 -3.34 9.86 -10.36
C PRO A 69 -2.01 10.28 -9.72
N PHE A 70 -0.89 10.22 -10.46
CA PHE A 70 0.39 10.69 -9.95
C PHE A 70 0.32 12.18 -9.59
N ASP A 71 -0.08 13.04 -10.52
CA ASP A 71 -0.07 14.49 -10.30
C ASP A 71 -1.12 14.91 -9.25
N ILE A 72 -2.29 14.26 -9.17
CA ILE A 72 -3.23 14.49 -8.04
C ILE A 72 -2.57 14.12 -6.72
N MET A 73 -1.93 12.94 -6.63
CA MET A 73 -1.24 12.53 -5.40
C MET A 73 -0.10 13.50 -5.05
N GLN A 74 0.60 14.07 -6.04
CA GLN A 74 1.60 15.12 -5.79
C GLN A 74 0.99 16.37 -5.14
N THR A 75 -0.29 16.68 -5.34
CA THR A 75 -0.95 17.77 -4.60
C THR A 75 -1.20 17.42 -3.13
N VAL A 76 -1.34 16.13 -2.83
CA VAL A 76 -1.59 15.58 -1.48
C VAL A 76 -0.29 15.49 -0.68
N VAL A 77 0.71 14.77 -1.20
CA VAL A 77 1.98 14.54 -0.51
C VAL A 77 2.98 15.68 -0.74
N GLY A 78 2.98 16.31 -1.92
CA GLY A 78 3.82 17.46 -2.25
C GLY A 78 5.29 17.31 -1.86
N ASP A 79 5.85 18.39 -1.33
CA ASP A 79 7.21 18.44 -0.77
C ASP A 79 7.22 18.12 0.74
N LYS A 80 6.17 17.45 1.26
CA LYS A 80 6.09 17.13 2.69
C LYS A 80 7.17 16.10 3.02
N VAL A 81 7.93 16.43 4.06
CA VAL A 81 9.04 15.60 4.56
C VAL A 81 8.82 15.25 6.02
N GLN A 82 9.26 14.04 6.37
CA GLN A 82 9.36 13.55 7.73
C GLN A 82 10.54 14.23 8.46
N SER A 83 10.61 14.10 9.79
CA SER A 83 11.65 14.74 10.61
C SER A 83 13.08 14.33 10.24
N ASN A 84 13.24 13.13 9.69
CA ASN A 84 14.50 12.58 9.18
C ASN A 84 14.84 13.03 7.75
N GLY A 85 14.03 13.91 7.14
CA GLY A 85 14.23 14.41 5.78
C GLY A 85 13.82 13.43 4.68
N CYS A 86 13.17 12.32 5.02
CA CYS A 86 12.52 11.43 4.06
C CYS A 86 11.25 12.07 3.50
N ASN A 87 10.91 11.78 2.25
CA ASN A 87 9.60 12.12 1.71
C ASN A 87 8.51 11.32 2.45
N VAL A 88 7.25 11.72 2.29
CA VAL A 88 6.11 10.84 2.55
C VAL A 88 5.96 9.91 1.33
N PRO A 89 6.32 8.62 1.43
CA PRO A 89 6.24 7.72 0.28
C PRO A 89 4.80 7.28 0.01
N VAL A 90 4.55 6.89 -1.23
CA VAL A 90 3.33 6.23 -1.68
C VAL A 90 3.69 4.84 -2.21
N THR A 91 2.85 3.84 -1.96
CA THR A 91 2.93 2.54 -2.63
C THR A 91 1.88 2.46 -3.73
N TRP A 92 2.33 2.35 -4.97
CA TRP A 92 1.47 2.28 -6.15
C TRP A 92 1.21 0.82 -6.51
N PHE A 93 0.01 0.31 -6.25
CA PHE A 93 -0.43 -1.00 -6.75
C PHE A 93 -0.88 -0.85 -8.20
N ALA A 94 0.12 -0.82 -9.09
CA ALA A 94 -0.06 -0.43 -10.48
C ALA A 94 -0.43 -1.62 -11.36
N MET A 95 -1.52 -1.46 -12.11
CA MET A 95 -1.76 -2.28 -13.30
C MET A 95 -0.86 -1.80 -14.46
N PHE A 96 -0.67 -2.60 -15.51
CA PHE A 96 0.07 -2.09 -16.69
C PHE A 96 -0.84 -1.29 -17.61
N TYR A 97 -2.13 -1.64 -17.64
CA TYR A 97 -3.11 -0.98 -18.49
C TYR A 97 -3.37 0.46 -18.01
N HIS A 98 -3.42 1.41 -18.95
CA HIS A 98 -3.49 2.85 -18.63
C HIS A 98 -2.37 3.37 -17.72
N SER A 99 -1.28 2.64 -17.58
CA SER A 99 -0.08 3.13 -16.89
C SER A 99 1.00 3.51 -17.89
N ASP A 100 1.91 4.39 -17.49
CA ASP A 100 3.06 4.76 -18.30
C ASP A 100 4.36 4.74 -17.51
N CYS A 101 5.45 4.44 -18.21
CA CYS A 101 6.76 4.30 -17.59
C CYS A 101 7.28 5.60 -16.97
N ILE A 102 6.86 6.77 -17.46
CA ILE A 102 7.34 8.06 -16.96
C ILE A 102 6.81 8.29 -15.54
N ALA A 103 5.52 8.01 -15.30
CA ALA A 103 4.95 8.07 -13.96
C ALA A 103 5.64 7.07 -13.01
N GLY A 104 5.92 5.85 -13.47
CA GLY A 104 6.71 4.86 -12.72
C GLY A 104 8.09 5.37 -12.33
N TRP A 105 8.87 5.89 -13.28
CA TRP A 105 10.21 6.42 -12.98
C TRP A 105 10.17 7.63 -12.03
N ARG A 106 9.16 8.49 -12.16
CA ARG A 106 8.95 9.62 -11.23
C ARG A 106 8.64 9.13 -9.81
N ALA A 107 7.83 8.09 -9.68
CA ALA A 107 7.55 7.44 -8.41
C ALA A 107 8.83 6.85 -7.79
N GLN A 108 9.57 6.01 -8.53
CA GLN A 108 10.81 5.40 -8.04
C GLN A 108 11.86 6.45 -7.65
N ALA A 109 12.00 7.52 -8.42
CA ALA A 109 12.92 8.62 -8.11
C ALA A 109 12.55 9.41 -6.83
N ARG A 110 11.27 9.40 -6.43
CA ARG A 110 10.81 9.99 -5.16
C ARG A 110 11.05 9.07 -3.96
N GLY A 111 11.37 7.80 -4.19
CA GLY A 111 11.40 6.75 -3.17
C GLY A 111 10.02 6.14 -2.88
N ASP A 112 9.06 6.30 -3.80
CA ASP A 112 7.79 5.57 -3.75
C ASP A 112 8.03 4.10 -4.15
N GLU A 113 7.15 3.21 -3.68
CA GLU A 113 7.16 1.79 -4.06
C GLU A 113 6.24 1.55 -5.25
N ILE A 114 6.67 0.72 -6.19
CA ILE A 114 5.87 0.26 -7.33
C ILE A 114 5.54 -1.22 -7.11
N ALA A 115 4.34 -1.48 -6.62
CA ALA A 115 3.77 -2.80 -6.44
C ALA A 115 2.79 -3.11 -7.60
N MET A 116 2.37 -4.37 -7.72
CA MET A 116 1.60 -4.82 -8.88
C MET A 116 0.13 -5.03 -8.55
N GLN A 117 -0.71 -4.72 -9.54
CA GLN A 117 -2.09 -5.12 -9.60
C GLN A 117 -2.38 -5.71 -10.99
N THR A 118 -3.34 -6.61 -11.09
CA THR A 118 -3.76 -7.18 -12.39
C THR A 118 -4.67 -6.20 -13.14
N ASN A 119 -4.94 -6.45 -14.44
CA ASN A 119 -5.65 -5.46 -15.26
C ASN A 119 -7.17 -5.67 -15.30
N ARG A 120 -7.66 -6.87 -14.98
CA ARG A 120 -9.08 -7.23 -15.12
C ARG A 120 -9.93 -6.88 -13.90
N PHE A 121 -11.08 -6.27 -14.18
CA PHE A 121 -12.17 -5.99 -13.24
C PHE A 121 -13.44 -6.77 -13.67
N ASN A 122 -14.01 -7.62 -12.80
CA ASN A 122 -15.40 -8.16 -12.81
C ASN A 122 -15.74 -9.38 -13.73
N PRO A 123 -16.84 -10.16 -13.49
CA PRO A 123 -17.31 -10.86 -12.27
C PRO A 123 -17.38 -12.40 -12.37
N THR A 124 -17.12 -13.06 -13.50
CA THR A 124 -17.28 -14.52 -13.63
C THR A 124 -15.94 -15.18 -13.72
N ASP A 125 -15.26 -15.29 -12.58
CA ASP A 125 -13.86 -15.68 -12.51
C ASP A 125 -12.97 -14.72 -13.35
N PRO A 126 -12.05 -13.94 -12.77
CA PRO A 126 -11.13 -13.12 -13.57
C PRO A 126 -10.39 -13.91 -14.68
N PHE A 127 -10.47 -15.24 -14.62
CA PHE A 127 -9.92 -16.23 -15.53
C PHE A 127 -10.94 -16.93 -16.45
N THR A 128 -12.09 -16.34 -16.86
CA THR A 128 -12.87 -16.95 -17.99
C THR A 128 -13.29 -15.99 -19.10
N ALA A 129 -13.25 -14.69 -18.86
CA ALA A 129 -13.66 -13.70 -19.87
C ALA A 129 -12.63 -13.57 -21.01
N THR A 130 -13.11 -13.33 -22.23
CA THR A 130 -12.31 -12.89 -23.38
C THR A 130 -12.40 -11.38 -23.51
N ASP A 131 -11.27 -10.68 -23.49
CA ASP A 131 -11.22 -9.30 -23.97
C ASP A 131 -11.09 -9.34 -25.51
N PRO A 132 -11.98 -8.68 -26.28
CA PRO A 132 -11.83 -8.57 -27.72
C PRO A 132 -10.60 -7.72 -28.16
N ALA A 133 -9.92 -7.04 -27.24
CA ALA A 133 -8.70 -6.30 -27.52
C ALA A 133 -7.48 -7.26 -27.68
N PRO A 134 -6.85 -7.34 -28.87
CA PRO A 134 -5.78 -8.30 -29.18
C PRO A 134 -4.45 -8.07 -28.44
N LYS A 135 -4.36 -7.03 -27.60
CA LYS A 135 -3.15 -6.71 -26.83
C LYS A 135 -3.08 -7.42 -25.48
N TYR A 136 -4.14 -8.12 -25.10
CA TYR A 136 -4.29 -8.69 -23.77
C TYR A 136 -4.76 -10.14 -23.92
N ASP A 137 -3.85 -11.07 -23.61
CA ASP A 137 -4.18 -12.49 -23.55
C ASP A 137 -3.48 -13.13 -22.34
N SER A 138 -4.26 -13.34 -21.27
CA SER A 138 -3.83 -14.07 -20.08
C SER A 138 -4.00 -15.59 -20.21
N ARG A 139 -4.30 -16.10 -21.41
CA ARG A 139 -4.38 -17.54 -21.65
C ARG A 139 -2.99 -18.15 -21.72
N ASP A 140 -2.86 -19.37 -21.22
CA ASP A 140 -1.67 -20.18 -21.41
C ASP A 140 -1.53 -20.49 -22.91
N PRO A 141 -0.43 -20.10 -23.57
CA PRO A 141 -0.27 -20.30 -25.02
C PRO A 141 -0.23 -21.77 -25.43
N LYS A 142 0.00 -22.71 -24.50
CA LYS A 142 -0.01 -24.16 -24.75
C LYS A 142 -1.40 -24.75 -24.71
N THR A 143 -2.27 -24.28 -23.81
CA THR A 143 -3.60 -24.85 -23.60
C THR A 143 -4.71 -24.01 -24.24
N GLY A 144 -4.47 -22.71 -24.42
CA GLY A 144 -5.48 -21.73 -24.81
C GLY A 144 -6.45 -21.39 -23.67
N GLU A 145 -6.25 -21.92 -22.47
CA GLU A 145 -7.12 -21.67 -21.31
C GLU A 145 -6.60 -20.50 -20.47
N PRO A 146 -7.47 -19.72 -19.82
CA PRO A 146 -7.04 -18.62 -18.95
C PRO A 146 -6.11 -19.06 -17.82
N SER A 147 -5.13 -18.22 -17.48
CA SER A 147 -4.11 -18.53 -16.48
C SER A 147 -3.95 -17.40 -15.47
N VAL A 148 -4.15 -17.74 -14.19
CA VAL A 148 -3.95 -16.84 -13.04
C VAL A 148 -2.50 -16.36 -12.96
N ALA A 149 -1.55 -17.27 -13.20
CA ALA A 149 -0.13 -16.96 -13.13
C ALA A 149 0.27 -15.95 -14.22
N ILE A 150 -0.24 -16.10 -15.44
CA ILE A 150 0.02 -15.13 -16.52
C ILE A 150 -0.62 -13.79 -16.20
N GLU A 151 -1.84 -13.77 -15.65
CA GLU A 151 -2.50 -12.52 -15.26
C GLU A 151 -1.74 -11.74 -14.19
N ILE A 152 -1.17 -12.45 -13.22
CA ILE A 152 -0.39 -11.87 -12.14
C ILE A 152 1.00 -11.43 -12.62
N SER A 153 1.66 -12.23 -13.47
CA SER A 153 3.04 -11.93 -13.90
C SER A 153 3.11 -10.93 -15.04
N MET A 154 2.06 -10.77 -15.85
CA MET A 154 2.12 -9.91 -17.04
C MET A 154 2.34 -8.43 -16.72
N SER A 155 1.76 -7.91 -15.63
CA SER A 155 1.96 -6.50 -15.25
C SER A 155 3.42 -6.28 -14.89
N ARG A 156 3.94 -7.11 -13.97
CA ARG A 156 5.35 -7.09 -13.54
C ARG A 156 6.32 -7.24 -14.70
N LYS A 157 6.04 -8.18 -15.62
CA LYS A 157 6.83 -8.39 -16.84
C LYS A 157 6.79 -7.17 -17.76
N HIS A 158 5.63 -6.52 -17.93
CA HIS A 158 5.52 -5.33 -18.76
C HIS A 158 6.38 -4.18 -18.21
N TRP A 159 6.24 -3.87 -16.92
CA TRP A 159 7.06 -2.84 -16.26
C TRP A 159 8.56 -3.17 -16.33
N HIS A 160 8.93 -4.44 -16.25
CA HIS A 160 10.33 -4.85 -16.42
C HIS A 160 10.84 -4.66 -17.85
N GLU A 161 10.21 -5.31 -18.83
CA GLU A 161 10.70 -5.35 -20.22
C GLU A 161 10.57 -4.00 -20.94
N TYR A 162 9.53 -3.23 -20.64
CA TYR A 162 9.24 -1.97 -21.34
C TYR A 162 9.62 -0.73 -20.54
N CYS A 163 9.49 -0.75 -19.22
CA CYS A 163 9.85 0.38 -18.36
C CYS A 163 11.21 0.22 -17.69
N ASN A 164 11.91 -0.91 -17.87
CA ASN A 164 13.24 -1.14 -17.30
C ASN A 164 13.27 -0.96 -15.76
N ILE A 165 12.22 -1.44 -15.08
CA ILE A 165 12.16 -1.53 -13.62
C ILE A 165 12.55 -2.95 -13.21
N SER A 166 13.43 -3.10 -12.23
CA SER A 166 13.92 -4.41 -11.80
C SER A 166 12.83 -5.25 -11.13
N TYR A 167 12.85 -6.57 -11.32
CA TYR A 167 11.92 -7.48 -10.65
C TYR A 167 11.98 -7.37 -9.12
N HIS A 168 13.18 -7.20 -8.54
CA HIS A 168 13.33 -7.04 -7.09
C HIS A 168 12.73 -5.73 -6.54
N ASP A 169 12.46 -4.73 -7.40
CA ASP A 169 11.78 -3.49 -7.01
C ASP A 169 10.25 -3.59 -7.11
N MET A 170 9.71 -4.68 -7.66
CA MET A 170 8.27 -4.89 -7.88
C MET A 170 7.78 -6.15 -7.17
N VAL A 171 7.91 -6.22 -5.85
CA VAL A 171 7.65 -7.45 -5.07
C VAL A 171 6.32 -7.45 -4.33
N GLY A 172 5.56 -6.37 -4.39
CA GLY A 172 4.25 -6.25 -3.77
C GLY A 172 3.10 -6.58 -4.71
N PHE A 173 1.98 -7.04 -4.16
CA PHE A 173 0.77 -7.29 -4.93
C PHE A 173 -0.51 -6.88 -4.18
N ARG A 174 -1.51 -6.39 -4.92
CA ARG A 174 -2.90 -6.27 -4.46
C ARG A 174 -3.87 -6.63 -5.56
N ALA A 175 -4.78 -7.56 -5.31
CA ALA A 175 -5.77 -7.97 -6.31
C ALA A 175 -6.84 -6.89 -6.54
N PRO A 176 -7.29 -6.66 -7.78
CA PRO A 176 -8.45 -5.82 -8.06
C PRO A 176 -9.70 -6.31 -7.34
N ASN A 177 -10.54 -5.37 -6.87
CA ASN A 177 -11.75 -5.64 -6.08
C ASN A 177 -11.49 -6.49 -4.82
N TYR A 178 -10.22 -6.60 -4.42
CA TYR A 178 -9.75 -7.37 -3.26
C TYR A 178 -10.08 -8.87 -3.34
N TYR A 179 -10.16 -9.40 -4.57
CA TYR A 179 -10.42 -10.83 -4.79
C TYR A 179 -9.27 -11.66 -4.23
N ASN A 180 -9.59 -12.59 -3.33
CA ASN A 180 -8.61 -13.33 -2.59
C ASN A 180 -8.98 -14.82 -2.55
N ASN A 181 -8.26 -15.63 -3.33
CA ASN A 181 -8.49 -17.07 -3.38
C ASN A 181 -7.16 -17.82 -3.49
N PRO A 182 -7.17 -19.16 -3.30
CA PRO A 182 -5.93 -19.91 -3.27
C PRO A 182 -5.14 -19.91 -4.58
N ALA A 183 -5.81 -19.77 -5.72
CA ALA A 183 -5.10 -19.74 -7.01
C ALA A 183 -4.26 -18.46 -7.14
N ILE A 184 -4.75 -17.32 -6.65
CA ILE A 184 -4.01 -16.05 -6.63
C ILE A 184 -2.77 -16.18 -5.76
N ARG A 185 -2.90 -16.58 -4.49
CA ARG A 185 -1.76 -16.66 -3.57
C ARG A 185 -0.72 -17.70 -3.98
N LYS A 186 -1.16 -18.83 -4.55
CA LYS A 186 -0.25 -19.80 -5.17
C LYS A 186 0.57 -19.19 -6.30
N ALA A 187 -0.08 -18.46 -7.20
CA ALA A 187 0.62 -17.76 -8.28
C ALA A 187 1.57 -16.68 -7.74
N LEU A 188 1.19 -15.90 -6.72
CA LEU A 188 2.09 -14.91 -6.10
C LEU A 188 3.37 -15.55 -5.55
N SER A 189 3.23 -16.65 -4.82
CA SER A 189 4.35 -17.41 -4.28
C SER A 189 5.25 -17.97 -5.39
N GLU A 190 4.67 -18.56 -6.44
CA GLU A 190 5.42 -19.14 -7.57
C GLU A 190 6.13 -18.07 -8.41
N GLU A 191 5.53 -16.89 -8.59
CA GLU A 191 6.06 -15.77 -9.38
C GLU A 191 7.01 -14.84 -8.59
N GLY A 192 7.38 -15.22 -7.35
CA GLY A 192 8.39 -14.50 -6.58
C GLY A 192 7.93 -13.11 -6.12
N TYR A 193 6.69 -12.99 -5.64
CA TYR A 193 6.25 -11.83 -4.87
C TYR A 193 6.67 -11.98 -3.40
N LEU A 194 7.05 -10.87 -2.77
CA LEU A 194 7.35 -10.81 -1.33
C LEU A 194 6.06 -10.78 -0.52
N TYR A 195 5.06 -10.02 -0.97
CA TYR A 195 3.84 -9.84 -0.18
C TYR A 195 2.58 -9.70 -1.02
N ASP A 196 1.48 -10.16 -0.42
CA ASP A 196 0.11 -9.85 -0.76
C ASP A 196 -0.43 -8.79 0.23
N ALA A 197 -1.20 -7.84 -0.27
CA ALA A 197 -1.87 -6.81 0.53
C ALA A 197 -3.36 -6.74 0.19
N THR A 198 -3.98 -7.90 0.03
CA THR A 198 -5.35 -8.08 -0.46
C THR A 198 -6.31 -8.51 0.64
N LEU A 199 -5.85 -9.27 1.65
CA LEU A 199 -6.76 -9.85 2.65
C LEU A 199 -7.28 -8.79 3.60
N ILE A 200 -8.58 -8.50 3.48
CA ILE A 200 -9.24 -7.50 4.30
C ILE A 200 -9.25 -7.93 5.76
N GLU A 201 -8.85 -7.01 6.63
CA GLU A 201 -8.86 -7.19 8.08
C GLU A 201 -9.72 -6.12 8.74
N ARG A 202 -10.55 -6.53 9.69
CA ARG A 202 -11.38 -5.62 10.49
C ARG A 202 -11.43 -6.10 11.93
N TRP A 203 -11.62 -5.16 12.84
CA TRP A 203 -11.80 -5.51 14.24
C TRP A 203 -13.28 -5.59 14.58
N TYR A 204 -13.62 -6.55 15.45
CA TYR A 204 -14.93 -6.66 16.06
C TYR A 204 -14.83 -7.57 17.30
N PRO A 205 -15.74 -7.43 18.28
CA PRO A 205 -15.73 -8.29 19.46
C PRO A 205 -15.77 -9.77 19.10
N ASN A 206 -14.79 -10.54 19.60
CA ASN A 206 -14.59 -11.97 19.33
C ASN A 206 -14.05 -12.31 17.94
N SER A 207 -13.54 -11.33 17.18
CA SER A 207 -12.73 -11.64 16.00
C SER A 207 -11.56 -12.55 16.40
N PRO A 208 -11.27 -13.61 15.64
CA PRO A 208 -10.17 -14.52 15.93
C PRO A 208 -8.79 -13.86 15.72
N THR A 209 -8.73 -12.85 14.86
CA THR A 209 -7.50 -12.17 14.44
C THR A 209 -7.39 -10.75 14.97
N SER A 210 -8.51 -10.04 15.12
CA SER A 210 -8.53 -8.64 15.57
C SER A 210 -9.67 -8.36 16.57
N PRO A 211 -9.60 -8.87 17.80
CA PRO A 211 -10.70 -8.80 18.76
C PRO A 211 -11.10 -7.38 19.21
N ALA A 212 -10.22 -6.39 19.02
CA ALA A 212 -10.44 -5.00 19.38
C ALA A 212 -9.67 -4.03 18.47
N GLU A 213 -10.04 -2.75 18.50
CA GLU A 213 -9.41 -1.68 17.70
C GLU A 213 -7.90 -1.53 17.94
N ASP A 214 -7.44 -1.89 19.14
CA ASP A 214 -6.05 -1.86 19.58
C ASP A 214 -5.35 -3.23 19.57
N GLN A 215 -6.07 -4.27 19.16
CA GLN A 215 -5.55 -5.62 19.06
C GLN A 215 -5.79 -6.08 17.63
N MET A 216 -5.18 -5.39 16.68
CA MET A 216 -5.30 -5.72 15.26
C MET A 216 -4.19 -6.64 14.81
N LEU A 217 -4.48 -7.49 13.82
CA LEU A 217 -3.50 -8.39 13.21
C LEU A 217 -2.36 -7.58 12.58
N TRP A 218 -1.12 -7.90 12.94
CA TRP A 218 0.09 -7.38 12.29
C TRP A 218 0.43 -8.21 11.04
N PRO A 219 1.28 -7.70 10.13
CA PRO A 219 1.79 -8.49 9.01
C PRO A 219 2.42 -9.81 9.46
N TYR A 220 2.30 -10.83 8.63
CA TYR A 220 2.77 -12.18 8.94
C TYR A 220 3.14 -12.91 7.66
N THR A 221 3.89 -13.99 7.78
CA THR A 221 4.18 -14.89 6.65
C THR A 221 3.18 -16.04 6.62
N MET A 222 2.76 -16.43 5.42
CA MET A 222 1.78 -17.50 5.19
C MET A 222 2.35 -18.93 5.38
N ASP A 223 3.53 -19.09 5.98
CA ASP A 223 4.13 -20.37 6.40
C ASP A 223 3.21 -21.18 7.33
N GLY A 224 2.53 -20.49 8.24
CA GLY A 224 1.59 -21.08 9.18
C GLY A 224 0.18 -21.28 8.62
N GLY A 225 -0.11 -20.71 7.45
CA GLY A 225 -1.46 -20.57 6.90
C GLY A 225 -1.99 -19.14 7.00
N ILE A 226 -3.29 -18.98 6.77
CA ILE A 226 -3.97 -17.68 6.69
C ILE A 226 -5.04 -17.61 7.78
N PRO A 227 -4.90 -16.75 8.81
CA PRO A 227 -5.80 -16.76 9.96
C PRO A 227 -7.07 -15.94 9.73
N GLN A 228 -7.05 -15.05 8.74
CA GLN A 228 -8.13 -14.12 8.42
C GLN A 228 -9.36 -14.85 7.85
N GLU A 229 -10.53 -14.27 8.08
CA GLU A 229 -11.81 -14.84 7.66
C GLU A 229 -12.14 -14.50 6.20
N CYS A 230 -11.53 -15.17 5.23
CA CYS A 230 -11.68 -14.79 3.82
C CYS A 230 -13.12 -14.93 3.26
N ASN A 231 -13.96 -15.78 3.86
CA ASN A 231 -15.27 -16.15 3.33
C ASN A 231 -16.32 -15.02 3.40
N PHE A 232 -16.07 -13.89 4.08
CA PHE A 232 -17.07 -12.81 4.16
C PHE A 232 -17.36 -12.16 2.79
N MET A 233 -16.47 -12.33 1.80
CA MET A 233 -16.68 -11.88 0.41
C MET A 233 -17.44 -12.91 -0.46
N GLY A 234 -17.81 -14.05 0.11
CA GLY A 234 -18.50 -15.15 -0.59
C GLY A 234 -17.53 -16.17 -1.21
N ASP A 235 -18.04 -17.38 -1.47
CA ASP A 235 -17.25 -18.58 -1.80
C ASP A 235 -16.40 -18.50 -3.07
N GLU A 236 -16.74 -17.59 -3.99
CA GLU A 236 -16.05 -17.40 -5.28
C GLU A 236 -14.98 -16.31 -5.24
N VAL A 237 -15.16 -15.30 -4.39
CA VAL A 237 -14.33 -14.08 -4.36
C VAL A 237 -13.31 -14.12 -3.23
N GLY A 238 -13.72 -14.58 -2.04
CA GLY A 238 -12.90 -14.62 -0.84
C GLY A 238 -12.91 -16.03 -0.26
N LYS A 239 -11.78 -16.74 -0.34
CA LYS A 239 -11.66 -18.11 0.15
C LYS A 239 -10.27 -18.38 0.68
N CYS A 240 -10.19 -18.92 1.89
CA CYS A 240 -8.95 -19.43 2.47
C CYS A 240 -9.12 -20.89 2.88
N LEU A 241 -8.15 -21.73 2.54
CA LEU A 241 -8.21 -23.17 2.81
C LEU A 241 -7.37 -23.53 4.04
N LYS A 242 -7.85 -24.50 4.82
CA LYS A 242 -7.18 -24.96 6.04
C LYS A 242 -5.72 -25.42 5.85
N ASN A 243 -5.40 -25.99 4.70
CA ASN A 243 -4.08 -26.55 4.40
C ASN A 243 -3.25 -25.68 3.45
N GLU A 244 -3.71 -24.45 3.19
CA GLU A 244 -3.01 -23.51 2.34
C GLU A 244 -1.85 -22.87 3.10
N LYS A 245 -0.65 -22.95 2.52
CA LYS A 245 0.59 -22.42 3.09
C LYS A 245 1.50 -21.96 1.96
N TYR A 246 2.10 -20.79 2.11
CA TYR A 246 3.07 -20.25 1.15
C TYR A 246 4.28 -19.72 1.93
N PRO A 247 5.28 -20.58 2.18
CA PRO A 247 6.47 -20.18 2.91
C PRO A 247 7.12 -18.93 2.32
N GLY A 248 7.42 -17.95 3.16
CA GLY A 248 8.08 -16.70 2.78
C GLY A 248 7.19 -15.65 2.10
N LEU A 249 5.95 -15.99 1.71
CA LEU A 249 5.00 -15.00 1.21
C LEU A 249 4.37 -14.27 2.40
N TRP A 250 4.53 -12.96 2.45
CA TRP A 250 3.94 -12.10 3.47
C TRP A 250 2.50 -11.73 3.13
N GLU A 251 1.67 -11.61 4.14
CA GLU A 251 0.43 -10.85 4.10
C GLU A 251 0.64 -9.54 4.86
N VAL A 252 0.35 -8.41 4.20
CA VAL A 252 0.16 -7.12 4.85
C VAL A 252 -1.34 -6.84 4.89
N PRO A 253 -2.02 -7.03 6.04
CA PRO A 253 -3.46 -6.97 6.10
C PRO A 253 -4.04 -5.68 5.51
N LEU A 254 -5.07 -5.82 4.67
CA LEU A 254 -5.80 -4.70 4.12
C LEU A 254 -6.82 -4.19 5.16
N TYR A 255 -6.36 -3.34 6.07
CA TYR A 255 -7.19 -2.81 7.15
C TYR A 255 -8.41 -2.05 6.62
N GLN A 256 -9.59 -2.59 6.88
CA GLN A 256 -10.85 -1.94 6.57
C GLN A 256 -11.07 -0.75 7.50
N ALA A 257 -11.30 0.42 6.93
CA ALA A 257 -11.52 1.61 7.74
C ALA A 257 -12.86 1.49 8.47
N GLN A 258 -12.84 1.76 9.77
CA GLN A 258 -14.00 1.67 10.65
C GLN A 258 -14.11 2.96 11.48
N LEU A 259 -15.32 3.39 11.82
CA LEU A 259 -15.49 4.51 12.74
C LEU A 259 -14.92 4.13 14.12
N PRO A 260 -13.99 4.94 14.66
CA PRO A 260 -13.35 4.62 15.93
C PRO A 260 -14.36 4.46 17.06
N GLY A 261 -14.17 3.44 17.90
CA GLY A 261 -15.05 3.12 19.02
C GLY A 261 -16.43 2.52 18.69
N THR A 262 -16.96 2.66 17.46
CA THR A 262 -18.23 2.01 17.06
C THR A 262 -18.01 0.75 16.22
N GLY A 263 -16.92 0.71 15.45
CA GLY A 263 -16.63 -0.38 14.52
C GLY A 263 -17.47 -0.34 13.24
N GLU A 264 -18.25 0.73 13.01
CA GLU A 264 -19.05 0.89 11.78
C GLU A 264 -18.12 0.96 10.57
N VAL A 265 -18.35 0.10 9.59
CA VAL A 265 -17.47 -0.07 8.43
C VAL A 265 -17.65 1.08 7.45
N MET A 266 -16.53 1.68 7.04
CA MET A 266 -16.48 2.85 6.16
C MET A 266 -15.86 2.55 4.79
N GLY A 267 -15.39 1.32 4.57
CA GLY A 267 -14.90 0.85 3.27
C GLY A 267 -13.39 0.62 3.21
N VAL A 268 -12.92 0.31 2.00
CA VAL A 268 -11.53 0.02 1.66
C VAL A 268 -11.21 0.78 0.36
N GLY A 269 -10.30 1.76 0.39
CA GLY A 269 -9.90 2.54 -0.78
C GLY A 269 -10.87 3.66 -1.22
N ASN A 270 -12.18 3.40 -1.21
CA ASN A 270 -13.24 4.35 -1.57
C ASN A 270 -14.15 4.65 -0.36
N TYR A 271 -13.59 5.37 0.62
CA TYR A 271 -14.21 5.53 1.94
C TYR A 271 -15.52 6.32 1.87
N GLY A 272 -16.57 5.78 2.49
CA GLY A 272 -17.89 6.39 2.57
C GLY A 272 -18.65 6.48 1.25
N SER A 273 -18.28 5.64 0.26
CA SER A 273 -18.95 5.60 -1.04
C SER A 273 -20.26 4.81 -1.00
N ALA A 274 -21.32 5.41 -1.54
CA ALA A 274 -22.62 4.75 -1.72
C ALA A 274 -22.55 3.60 -2.73
N GLU A 275 -21.64 3.64 -3.71
CA GLU A 275 -21.42 2.56 -4.67
C GLU A 275 -20.90 1.30 -3.97
N ALA A 276 -20.03 1.48 -2.98
CA ALA A 276 -19.54 0.43 -2.11
C ALA A 276 -20.53 0.08 -0.97
N MET A 277 -21.76 0.63 -1.01
CA MET A 277 -22.79 0.48 0.03
C MET A 277 -22.33 0.95 1.43
N MET A 278 -21.40 1.91 1.49
CA MET A 278 -20.86 2.45 2.73
C MET A 278 -21.60 3.73 3.15
N PRO A 279 -21.72 4.00 4.46
CA PRO A 279 -22.31 5.24 4.95
C PRO A 279 -21.41 6.44 4.62
N PRO A 280 -21.97 7.61 4.27
CA PRO A 280 -21.18 8.78 3.92
C PRO A 280 -20.37 9.31 5.11
N ILE A 281 -19.14 9.76 4.84
CA ILE A 281 -18.29 10.42 5.83
C ILE A 281 -18.48 11.93 5.73
N ALA A 282 -19.10 12.54 6.74
CA ALA A 282 -19.39 13.98 6.73
C ALA A 282 -18.13 14.87 6.84
N ASP A 283 -17.11 14.41 7.57
CA ASP A 283 -15.85 15.13 7.76
C ASP A 283 -14.70 14.13 7.61
N MET A 284 -14.17 14.05 6.38
CA MET A 284 -13.11 13.11 6.03
C MET A 284 -11.80 13.41 6.78
N GLU A 285 -11.47 14.68 6.98
CA GLU A 285 -10.26 15.07 7.70
C GLU A 285 -10.30 14.58 9.14
N LYS A 286 -11.42 14.83 9.84
CA LYS A 286 -11.62 14.36 11.21
C LYS A 286 -11.63 12.84 11.29
N PHE A 287 -12.26 12.17 10.31
CA PHE A 287 -12.30 10.72 10.24
C PHE A 287 -10.89 10.12 10.16
N LEU A 288 -10.07 10.57 9.21
CA LEU A 288 -8.70 10.09 9.02
C LEU A 288 -7.82 10.34 10.25
N LYS A 289 -7.92 11.52 10.86
CA LYS A 289 -7.19 11.82 12.12
C LYS A 289 -7.61 10.89 13.25
N GLY A 290 -8.90 10.59 13.35
CA GLY A 290 -9.44 9.63 14.32
C GLY A 290 -8.87 8.22 14.15
N GLN A 291 -8.66 7.77 12.90
CA GLN A 291 -8.00 6.47 12.65
C GLN A 291 -6.59 6.45 13.27
N LEU A 292 -5.79 7.49 13.04
CA LEU A 292 -4.44 7.57 13.58
C LEU A 292 -4.42 7.70 15.10
N ASP A 293 -5.28 8.55 15.65
CA ASP A 293 -5.37 8.74 17.11
C ASP A 293 -5.74 7.44 17.82
N ALA A 294 -6.60 6.61 17.23
CA ALA A 294 -6.93 5.28 17.76
C ALA A 294 -5.71 4.34 17.78
N ARG A 295 -4.91 4.29 16.71
CA ARG A 295 -3.68 3.47 16.64
C ARG A 295 -2.59 3.96 17.59
N LEU A 296 -2.43 5.28 17.71
CA LEU A 296 -1.47 5.87 18.63
C LEU A 296 -1.84 5.65 20.09
N ALA A 297 -3.15 5.64 20.40
CA ALA A 297 -3.61 5.40 21.76
C ALA A 297 -3.23 3.99 22.23
N ASN A 298 -3.38 2.96 21.39
CA ASN A 298 -3.11 1.57 21.74
C ASN A 298 -2.81 0.69 20.50
N GLY A 299 -1.99 -0.35 20.67
CA GLY A 299 -1.75 -1.40 19.68
C GLY A 299 -0.75 -1.06 18.56
N LYS A 300 -0.74 0.19 18.09
CA LYS A 300 0.15 0.72 17.03
C LYS A 300 0.24 -0.11 15.75
N ALA A 301 -0.74 -1.00 15.51
CA ALA A 301 -0.84 -1.73 14.26
C ALA A 301 -0.80 -0.74 13.08
N PRO A 302 -0.19 -1.11 11.94
CA PRO A 302 -0.04 -0.20 10.81
C PRO A 302 -1.39 0.42 10.40
N LEU A 303 -1.37 1.71 10.14
CA LEU A 303 -2.52 2.40 9.54
C LEU A 303 -2.35 2.41 8.03
N SER A 304 -3.19 1.65 7.31
CA SER A 304 -3.22 1.70 5.85
C SER A 304 -4.32 2.65 5.35
N LEU A 305 -3.93 3.60 4.50
CA LEU A 305 -4.82 4.52 3.79
C LEU A 305 -4.69 4.26 2.29
N SER A 306 -5.55 3.39 1.77
CA SER A 306 -5.61 3.08 0.35
C SER A 306 -6.48 4.12 -0.37
N THR A 307 -6.10 4.46 -1.59
CA THR A 307 -6.81 5.44 -2.42
C THR A 307 -7.00 4.92 -3.84
N ILE A 308 -7.96 5.50 -4.55
CA ILE A 308 -8.15 5.33 -6.00
C ILE A 308 -8.35 6.71 -6.63
N TYR A 309 -8.12 6.82 -7.94
CA TYR A 309 -8.27 8.09 -8.67
C TYR A 309 -9.62 8.76 -8.40
N GLY A 310 -10.74 8.05 -8.57
CA GLY A 310 -12.08 8.61 -8.37
C GLY A 310 -12.38 9.07 -6.93
N TRP A 311 -11.67 8.52 -5.93
CA TRP A 311 -11.81 8.98 -4.55
C TRP A 311 -11.04 10.28 -4.30
N LEU A 312 -9.91 10.49 -4.99
CA LEU A 312 -9.09 11.69 -4.86
C LEU A 312 -9.53 12.84 -5.78
N ALA A 313 -10.07 12.52 -6.95
CA ALA A 313 -10.47 13.47 -7.97
C ALA A 313 -11.83 14.13 -7.66
N ASP A 314 -12.01 15.37 -8.12
CA ASP A 314 -13.31 16.02 -8.16
C ASP A 314 -14.08 15.60 -9.42
N GLU A 315 -14.80 14.48 -9.30
CA GLU A 315 -15.64 13.95 -10.38
C GLU A 315 -16.85 14.86 -10.72
N SER A 316 -17.15 15.87 -9.89
CA SER A 316 -18.24 16.82 -10.18
C SER A 316 -17.88 17.81 -11.30
N VAL A 317 -16.58 17.99 -11.56
CA VAL A 317 -16.07 18.81 -12.66
C VAL A 317 -16.17 18.02 -13.96
N LYS A 318 -17.00 18.49 -14.90
CA LYS A 318 -17.10 17.86 -16.22
C LYS A 318 -15.85 18.15 -17.05
N VAL A 319 -15.08 17.12 -17.34
CA VAL A 319 -13.97 17.15 -18.30
C VAL A 319 -14.45 16.71 -19.68
N ASP A 320 -13.84 17.25 -20.74
CA ASP A 320 -14.14 16.85 -22.11
C ASP A 320 -13.58 15.44 -22.37
N PRO A 321 -14.42 14.42 -22.66
CA PRO A 321 -13.95 13.06 -22.87
C PRO A 321 -13.12 12.87 -24.15
N THR A 322 -13.06 13.89 -25.01
CA THR A 322 -12.22 13.90 -26.22
C THR A 322 -10.87 14.56 -26.01
N CYS A 323 -10.63 15.15 -24.83
CA CYS A 323 -9.38 15.81 -24.55
C CYS A 323 -8.29 14.82 -24.11
N ASP A 324 -7.19 14.84 -24.84
CA ASP A 324 -6.02 13.96 -24.69
C ASP A 324 -4.75 14.72 -24.22
N ASN A 325 -4.91 15.96 -23.75
CA ASN A 325 -3.80 16.82 -23.34
C ASN A 325 -3.83 17.12 -21.83
N ALA A 326 -2.65 17.40 -21.27
CA ALA A 326 -2.50 17.86 -19.89
C ALA A 326 -3.35 19.11 -19.61
N GLY A 327 -4.12 19.10 -18.51
CA GLY A 327 -5.08 20.14 -18.14
C GLY A 327 -6.55 19.78 -18.39
N CYS A 328 -6.81 18.55 -18.86
CA CYS A 328 -8.15 17.98 -19.02
C CYS A 328 -8.45 16.86 -18.00
N GLU A 329 -7.60 16.70 -16.99
CA GLU A 329 -7.84 15.82 -15.86
C GLU A 329 -8.84 16.43 -14.88
N HIS A 330 -9.47 15.58 -14.08
CA HIS A 330 -10.23 16.05 -12.92
C HIS A 330 -9.25 16.69 -11.92
N PRO A 331 -9.57 17.86 -11.35
CA PRO A 331 -8.73 18.45 -10.30
C PRO A 331 -8.83 17.61 -9.01
N PRO A 332 -7.91 17.81 -8.03
CA PRO A 332 -8.06 17.20 -6.71
C PRO A 332 -9.37 17.63 -6.04
N GLY A 333 -10.11 16.67 -5.50
CA GLY A 333 -11.37 16.88 -4.79
C GLY A 333 -11.19 17.06 -3.28
N PRO A 334 -12.30 17.20 -2.53
CA PRO A 334 -12.28 17.44 -1.08
C PRO A 334 -11.58 16.34 -0.27
N ASN A 335 -11.63 15.08 -0.74
CA ASN A 335 -10.95 13.96 -0.09
C ASN A 335 -9.42 14.06 -0.23
N ALA A 336 -8.90 14.51 -1.37
CA ALA A 336 -7.48 14.77 -1.55
C ALA A 336 -7.00 15.87 -0.59
N GLU A 337 -7.78 16.95 -0.44
CA GLU A 337 -7.49 18.01 0.55
C GLU A 337 -7.50 17.46 1.99
N ALA A 338 -8.49 16.63 2.34
CA ALA A 338 -8.59 16.01 3.66
C ALA A 338 -7.40 15.09 3.96
N LEU A 339 -6.96 14.29 2.98
CA LEU A 339 -5.78 13.43 3.11
C LEU A 339 -4.51 14.26 3.29
N GLY A 340 -4.34 15.35 2.54
CA GLY A 340 -3.21 16.28 2.71
C GLY A 340 -3.14 16.88 4.12
N LYS A 341 -4.29 17.31 4.66
CA LYS A 341 -4.39 17.83 6.04
C LYS A 341 -4.18 16.76 7.11
N PHE A 342 -4.58 15.52 6.83
CA PHE A 342 -4.25 14.38 7.68
C PHE A 342 -2.73 14.16 7.74
N ILE A 343 -2.04 14.18 6.60
CA ILE A 343 -0.58 14.02 6.55
C ILE A 343 0.10 15.13 7.36
N ASP A 344 -0.33 16.38 7.21
CA ASP A 344 0.18 17.51 8.01
C ASP A 344 -0.06 17.37 9.52
N TYR A 345 -1.13 16.67 9.91
CA TYR A 345 -1.40 16.34 11.31
C TYR A 345 -0.50 15.22 11.81
N ALA A 346 -0.38 14.15 11.04
CA ALA A 346 0.42 12.97 11.35
C ALA A 346 1.91 13.30 11.47
N LEU A 347 2.45 14.15 10.59
CA LEU A 347 3.85 14.60 10.63
C LEU A 347 4.22 15.39 11.89
N LYS A 348 3.24 15.88 12.66
CA LYS A 348 3.48 16.56 13.95
C LYS A 348 3.60 15.58 15.12
N LYS A 349 3.37 14.29 14.90
CA LYS A 349 3.43 13.24 15.92
C LYS A 349 4.82 12.60 15.87
N PRO A 350 5.66 12.71 16.92
CA PRO A 350 7.03 12.19 16.90
C PRO A 350 7.12 10.67 16.73
N GLU A 351 6.04 9.94 17.03
CA GLU A 351 5.95 8.48 16.93
C GLU A 351 5.63 7.98 15.51
N VAL A 352 5.14 8.85 14.63
CA VAL A 352 4.62 8.45 13.32
C VAL A 352 5.73 8.32 12.29
N ARG A 353 5.68 7.25 11.49
CA ARG A 353 6.56 7.01 10.35
C ARG A 353 5.73 6.63 9.12
N PHE A 354 5.85 7.44 8.07
CA PHE A 354 5.34 7.10 6.75
C PHE A 354 6.35 6.21 6.04
N VAL A 355 5.91 5.02 5.63
CA VAL A 355 6.76 4.00 5.03
C VAL A 355 6.03 3.35 3.86
N THR A 356 6.78 2.74 2.96
CA THR A 356 6.21 1.83 1.95
C THR A 356 5.83 0.50 2.60
N PHE A 357 5.10 -0.35 1.87
CA PHE A 357 4.74 -1.68 2.36
C PHE A 357 5.98 -2.57 2.52
N SER A 358 6.92 -2.47 1.58
CA SER A 358 8.22 -3.15 1.65
C SER A 358 9.11 -2.65 2.79
N ASP A 359 9.10 -1.35 3.11
CA ASP A 359 9.80 -0.81 4.29
C ASP A 359 9.19 -1.34 5.60
N LEU A 360 7.85 -1.47 5.67
CA LEU A 360 7.18 -2.11 6.80
C LEU A 360 7.61 -3.57 6.93
N ILE A 361 7.64 -4.34 5.85
CA ILE A 361 8.09 -5.74 5.89
C ILE A 361 9.55 -5.82 6.33
N ARG A 362 10.43 -4.95 5.81
CA ARG A 362 11.82 -4.88 6.27
C ARG A 362 11.91 -4.67 7.78
N TRP A 363 11.06 -3.82 8.34
CA TRP A 363 11.01 -3.60 9.79
C TRP A 363 10.44 -4.81 10.53
N MET A 364 9.48 -5.51 9.95
CA MET A 364 8.97 -6.78 10.51
C MET A 364 10.05 -7.88 10.48
N GLN A 365 10.93 -7.87 9.50
CA GLN A 365 12.04 -8.81 9.37
C GLN A 365 13.15 -8.54 10.40
N ASP A 366 13.46 -7.27 10.66
CA ASP A 366 14.49 -6.83 11.61
C ASP A 366 14.03 -5.55 12.34
N PRO A 367 13.24 -5.68 13.43
CA PRO A 367 12.61 -4.54 14.08
C PRO A 367 13.63 -3.70 14.86
N VAL A 368 13.66 -2.40 14.54
CA VAL A 368 14.42 -1.39 15.29
C VAL A 368 13.50 -0.49 16.12
N PRO A 369 13.93 -0.03 17.31
CA PRO A 369 13.15 0.91 18.09
C PRO A 369 13.03 2.26 17.38
N LEU A 370 11.99 3.02 17.73
CA LEU A 370 11.68 4.35 17.18
C LEU A 370 12.87 5.32 17.19
N SER A 371 13.73 5.23 18.20
CA SER A 371 14.93 6.05 18.32
C SER A 371 16.01 5.77 17.26
N GLN A 372 16.00 4.60 16.64
CA GLN A 372 16.95 4.17 15.61
C GLN A 372 16.34 4.15 14.20
N PHE A 373 15.01 4.22 14.11
CA PHE A 373 14.27 4.10 12.85
C PHE A 373 14.75 5.08 11.77
N ASP A 374 15.01 6.33 12.16
CA ASP A 374 15.31 7.42 11.22
C ASP A 374 16.60 7.19 10.43
N GLU A 375 17.59 6.54 11.04
CA GLU A 375 18.85 6.16 10.37
C GLU A 375 18.67 4.85 9.58
N TRP A 376 17.94 3.89 10.15
CA TRP A 376 17.71 2.56 9.58
C TRP A 376 16.90 2.56 8.28
N VAL A 377 15.92 3.46 8.13
CA VAL A 377 15.00 3.45 6.98
C VAL A 377 15.69 3.71 5.63
N GLN A 378 16.82 4.42 5.64
CA GLN A 378 17.64 4.69 4.44
C GLN A 378 16.85 5.17 3.21
N CYS A 379 15.85 6.05 3.41
CA CYS A 379 14.92 6.50 2.36
C CYS A 379 15.54 7.27 1.17
N LYS A 380 16.85 7.52 1.19
CA LYS A 380 17.59 8.08 0.04
C LYS A 380 18.06 7.01 -0.93
N VAL A 381 18.01 5.74 -0.52
CA VAL A 381 18.21 4.58 -1.39
C VAL A 381 16.82 4.17 -1.89
N PRO A 382 16.51 4.37 -3.18
CA PRO A 382 15.22 3.97 -3.75
C PRO A 382 15.15 2.45 -3.90
N GLY A 383 13.93 1.94 -4.11
CA GLY A 383 13.69 0.52 -4.33
C GLY A 383 13.46 -0.27 -3.05
N VAL A 384 13.34 -1.59 -3.21
CA VAL A 384 12.96 -2.51 -2.14
C VAL A 384 14.20 -2.94 -1.35
N LYS A 385 14.16 -2.68 -0.04
CA LYS A 385 15.25 -2.98 0.91
C LYS A 385 14.97 -4.17 1.82
N ALA A 386 13.78 -4.76 1.73
CA ALA A 386 13.42 -5.96 2.46
C ALA A 386 14.30 -7.15 2.05
N ASP A 387 14.48 -8.10 2.97
CA ASP A 387 15.11 -9.38 2.69
C ASP A 387 14.21 -10.17 1.71
N LEU A 388 14.78 -10.54 0.56
CA LEU A 388 14.10 -11.31 -0.48
C LEU A 388 14.63 -12.75 -0.61
N THR A 389 15.37 -13.26 0.38
CA THR A 389 15.95 -14.61 0.36
C THR A 389 14.86 -15.68 0.22
N ALA A 390 13.75 -15.53 0.94
CA ALA A 390 12.61 -16.45 0.89
C ALA A 390 11.74 -16.32 -0.38
N VAL A 391 11.96 -15.28 -1.18
CA VAL A 391 11.19 -15.03 -2.41
C VAL A 391 11.75 -15.85 -3.57
N ASN A 392 10.87 -16.41 -4.39
CA ASN A 392 11.22 -17.22 -5.58
C ASN A 392 11.66 -16.37 -6.78
N LEU A 393 12.74 -15.59 -6.63
CA LEU A 393 13.43 -14.91 -7.73
C LEU A 393 14.74 -15.65 -8.07
N THR A 394 15.16 -15.58 -9.33
CA THR A 394 16.44 -16.12 -9.80
C THR A 394 17.62 -15.33 -9.23
N GLU A 395 18.79 -15.96 -9.16
CA GLU A 395 20.04 -15.28 -8.76
C GLU A 395 20.32 -14.02 -9.58
N ALA A 396 20.00 -14.04 -10.88
CA ALA A 396 20.19 -12.89 -11.75
C ALA A 396 19.23 -11.74 -11.40
N GLU A 397 18.01 -12.03 -10.99
CA GLU A 397 17.03 -11.03 -10.55
C GLU A 397 17.37 -10.44 -9.17
N LYS A 398 18.06 -11.23 -8.33
CA LYS A 398 18.52 -10.82 -6.97
C LYS A 398 19.91 -10.20 -6.94
N ALA A 399 20.68 -10.25 -8.03
CA ALA A 399 22.12 -9.96 -8.03
C ALA A 399 22.50 -8.59 -7.43
N ASP A 400 21.65 -7.57 -7.62
CA ASP A 400 21.88 -6.21 -7.15
C ASP A 400 20.85 -5.77 -6.07
N ALA A 401 20.12 -6.71 -5.49
CA ALA A 401 19.14 -6.40 -4.44
C ALA A 401 19.85 -5.85 -3.21
N PHE A 402 19.28 -4.80 -2.62
CA PHE A 402 19.87 -4.04 -1.52
C PHE A 402 20.42 -4.91 -0.37
N TYR A 403 19.62 -5.89 0.10
CA TYR A 403 20.00 -6.74 1.24
C TYR A 403 21.24 -7.60 0.96
N MET A 404 21.43 -8.05 -0.28
CA MET A 404 22.61 -8.84 -0.68
C MET A 404 23.89 -7.99 -0.65
N LEU A 405 23.76 -6.68 -0.85
CA LEU A 405 24.89 -5.74 -0.83
C LEU A 405 25.27 -5.34 0.60
N GLU A 406 24.32 -5.20 1.52
CA GLU A 406 24.62 -4.90 2.92
C GLU A 406 25.28 -6.06 3.66
N GLU A 407 24.86 -7.32 3.45
CA GLU A 407 25.49 -8.48 4.11
C GLU A 407 26.98 -8.67 3.77
N ALA A 408 27.42 -8.14 2.61
CA ALA A 408 28.83 -8.11 2.23
C ALA A 408 29.66 -7.13 3.07
N MET A 409 29.02 -6.28 3.89
CA MET A 409 29.64 -5.36 4.82
C MET A 409 29.36 -5.82 6.26
N PRO A 410 30.37 -6.24 7.05
CA PRO A 410 30.14 -6.66 8.43
C PRO A 410 29.59 -5.48 9.25
N VAL A 411 28.34 -5.59 9.68
CA VAL A 411 27.70 -4.65 10.61
C VAL A 411 28.27 -4.92 12.01
N GLU A 412 29.33 -4.19 12.39
CA GLU A 412 29.67 -4.05 13.81
C GLU A 412 28.59 -3.21 14.48
N VAL A 413 27.65 -3.87 15.16
CA VAL A 413 26.76 -3.21 16.13
C VAL A 413 27.66 -2.71 17.28
N PRO A 414 27.86 -1.39 17.47
CA PRO A 414 28.69 -0.92 18.56
C PRO A 414 27.99 -1.26 19.87
N ALA A 415 28.72 -1.88 20.80
CA ALA A 415 28.25 -2.03 22.17
C ALA A 415 27.84 -0.64 22.72
N PRO A 416 26.74 -0.54 23.49
CA PRO A 416 26.26 0.74 24.00
C PRO A 416 27.39 1.46 24.73
N ALA A 417 27.60 2.72 24.36
CA ALA A 417 28.69 3.53 24.89
C ALA A 417 28.62 3.55 26.43
N PRO A 418 29.75 3.33 27.14
CA PRO A 418 29.77 3.49 28.58
C PRO A 418 29.36 4.92 28.95
N ALA A 419 28.58 5.04 30.03
CA ALA A 419 28.04 6.31 30.51
C ALA A 419 29.11 7.41 30.52
N PRO A 420 28.77 8.65 30.09
CA PRO A 420 29.73 9.73 29.96
C PRO A 420 30.42 10.01 31.30
N VAL A 421 31.75 9.92 31.29
CA VAL A 421 32.59 10.39 32.38
C VAL A 421 32.45 11.92 32.47
N PRO A 422 32.20 12.51 33.66
CA PRO A 422 32.02 13.94 33.79
C PRO A 422 33.25 14.72 33.30
N ALA A 423 33.00 15.70 32.44
CA ALA A 423 34.04 16.48 31.78
C ALA A 423 34.90 17.28 32.78
N PRO A 424 36.24 17.35 32.57
CA PRO A 424 37.10 18.23 33.35
C PRO A 424 36.85 19.70 33.00
N ALA A 425 37.05 20.57 33.99
CA ALA A 425 36.77 22.01 33.93
C ALA A 425 37.48 22.73 32.75
N PRO A 426 36.86 23.76 32.15
CA PRO A 426 37.40 24.43 30.98
C PRO A 426 38.66 25.26 31.30
N LEU A 427 39.65 25.16 30.42
CA LEU A 427 40.86 25.99 30.40
C LEU A 427 40.60 27.33 29.68
N PRO A 428 41.37 28.38 30.01
CA PRO A 428 41.05 29.75 29.59
C PRO A 428 41.30 30.02 28.11
N GLU A 429 40.46 30.91 27.60
CA GLU A 429 40.28 31.37 26.22
C GLU A 429 41.57 31.97 25.62
N VAL A 430 41.96 31.51 24.42
CA VAL A 430 43.06 32.09 23.64
C VAL A 430 42.47 32.82 22.42
N ALA A 431 42.89 34.07 22.27
CA ALA A 431 42.36 35.06 21.34
C ALA A 431 42.42 34.65 19.86
N VAL A 432 41.31 34.92 19.16
CA VAL A 432 41.11 34.74 17.71
C VAL A 432 41.88 35.81 16.93
N VAL A 433 42.66 35.37 15.93
CA VAL A 433 43.21 36.26 14.88
C VAL A 433 42.36 36.09 13.62
N VAL A 434 41.69 37.18 13.23
CA VAL A 434 40.83 37.29 12.05
C VAL A 434 41.65 37.66 10.82
N PRO A 435 41.56 36.93 9.68
CA PRO A 435 42.00 37.44 8.39
C PRO A 435 40.87 38.19 7.65
N ALA A 436 41.27 39.26 6.97
CA ALA A 436 40.44 40.26 6.30
C ALA A 436 39.63 39.75 5.08
N PRO A 437 38.55 40.46 4.67
CA PRO A 437 37.62 40.00 3.63
C PRO A 437 38.15 40.25 2.20
N ALA A 438 37.85 39.32 1.29
CA ALA A 438 38.05 39.48 -0.15
C ALA A 438 36.77 40.03 -0.83
N PRO A 439 36.89 40.82 -1.92
CA PRO A 439 35.83 41.66 -2.45
C PRO A 439 34.77 40.94 -3.32
N ALA A 440 33.61 41.61 -3.43
CA ALA A 440 32.36 41.21 -4.08
C ALA A 440 32.40 41.29 -5.65
N PRO A 441 31.36 40.81 -6.36
CA PRO A 441 31.45 40.22 -7.70
C PRO A 441 31.40 41.21 -8.87
N VAL A 442 31.94 40.79 -10.01
CA VAL A 442 31.87 41.52 -11.29
C VAL A 442 30.62 41.10 -12.08
N ALA A 443 29.92 42.09 -12.61
CA ALA A 443 28.65 42.00 -13.32
C ALA A 443 28.73 41.33 -14.72
N ALA A 444 27.57 40.81 -15.13
CA ALA A 444 27.31 40.07 -16.37
C ALA A 444 27.47 40.88 -17.67
N ALA A 445 27.73 40.18 -18.77
CA ALA A 445 27.58 40.66 -20.15
C ALA A 445 26.55 39.79 -20.91
N PRO A 446 25.80 40.36 -21.87
CA PRO A 446 24.52 39.83 -22.32
C PRO A 446 24.62 38.78 -23.43
N THR A 447 23.64 37.87 -23.44
CA THR A 447 23.32 36.91 -24.50
C THR A 447 22.85 37.60 -25.78
N PRO A 448 23.31 37.19 -26.97
CA PRO A 448 22.76 37.69 -28.24
C PRO A 448 21.39 37.06 -28.56
N ALA A 449 20.49 37.90 -29.07
CA ALA A 449 19.11 37.59 -29.44
C ALA A 449 18.99 36.63 -30.63
N PRO A 450 17.88 35.86 -30.73
CA PRO A 450 17.62 34.98 -31.88
C PRO A 450 17.25 35.78 -33.14
N VAL A 451 17.77 35.31 -34.27
CA VAL A 451 17.52 35.84 -35.61
C VAL A 451 16.10 35.48 -36.07
N ALA A 452 15.39 36.48 -36.58
CA ALA A 452 14.07 36.34 -37.18
C ALA A 452 14.13 35.69 -38.57
N THR A 453 13.26 34.71 -38.81
CA THR A 453 13.00 34.13 -40.15
C THR A 453 11.68 34.68 -40.70
N PRO A 454 11.55 34.96 -42.01
CA PRO A 454 10.42 35.75 -42.53
C PRO A 454 9.13 34.95 -42.67
N ALA A 455 8.02 35.65 -42.49
CA ALA A 455 6.66 35.22 -42.76
C ALA A 455 6.43 34.82 -44.23
N ALA A 456 5.72 33.71 -44.43
CA ALA A 456 5.07 33.37 -45.70
C ALA A 456 3.58 33.75 -45.63
N ALA A 457 3.12 34.39 -46.71
CA ALA A 457 1.78 34.94 -46.92
C ALA A 457 0.72 33.85 -47.27
N PRO A 458 -0.58 34.20 -47.34
CA PRO A 458 -1.70 33.30 -47.05
C PRO A 458 -2.18 32.51 -48.29
N ALA A 459 -2.62 31.26 -48.05
CA ALA A 459 -3.33 30.46 -49.05
C ALA A 459 -4.84 30.43 -48.74
N THR A 460 -5.55 31.22 -49.55
CA THR A 460 -6.93 31.09 -50.04
C THR A 460 -7.84 29.96 -49.53
N SER A 461 -9.00 30.38 -49.03
CA SER A 461 -10.23 29.62 -48.79
C SER A 461 -10.81 28.96 -50.05
N VAL A 462 -11.27 27.72 -49.91
CA VAL A 462 -12.10 26.97 -50.88
C VAL A 462 -13.32 26.41 -50.12
N PRO A 463 -14.54 26.40 -50.71
CA PRO A 463 -15.78 26.45 -49.94
C PRO A 463 -16.28 25.08 -49.46
N SER A 464 -17.10 25.16 -48.40
CA SER A 464 -17.87 24.07 -47.79
C SER A 464 -18.81 23.40 -48.80
N VAL A 465 -18.77 22.06 -48.84
CA VAL A 465 -19.76 21.21 -49.51
C VAL A 465 -20.55 20.48 -48.42
N THR A 466 -21.83 20.80 -48.34
CA THR A 466 -22.82 20.22 -47.44
C THR A 466 -23.53 19.03 -48.12
N ALA A 467 -23.65 17.89 -47.43
CA ALA A 467 -24.75 16.90 -47.54
C ALA A 467 -24.48 15.68 -46.63
N PRO A 468 -25.50 14.86 -46.26
CA PRO A 468 -26.81 15.19 -45.73
C PRO A 468 -27.07 14.50 -44.38
N ALA A 469 -28.13 14.92 -43.68
CA ALA A 469 -28.58 14.36 -42.40
C ALA A 469 -29.02 12.88 -42.50
N PRO A 470 -28.73 12.02 -41.52
CA PRO A 470 -29.38 10.73 -41.40
C PRO A 470 -30.78 10.87 -40.79
N ALA A 471 -31.69 10.03 -41.30
CA ALA A 471 -33.12 10.04 -41.09
C ALA A 471 -33.55 9.74 -39.64
N ALA A 472 -34.68 10.33 -39.25
CA ALA A 472 -35.39 10.06 -38.02
C ALA A 472 -35.88 8.60 -37.96
N VAL A 473 -35.52 7.90 -36.87
CA VAL A 473 -36.17 6.65 -36.49
C VAL A 473 -37.29 6.99 -35.51
N THR A 474 -38.49 6.59 -35.89
CA THR A 474 -39.76 6.74 -35.17
C THR A 474 -39.79 5.96 -33.85
N GLU A 475 -40.16 6.63 -32.76
CA GLU A 475 -40.69 6.00 -31.55
C GLU A 475 -42.04 5.31 -31.85
N PRO A 476 -42.35 4.16 -31.21
CA PRO A 476 -43.73 3.75 -31.01
C PRO A 476 -44.20 4.10 -29.59
N THR A 477 -45.23 4.93 -29.55
CA THR A 477 -46.03 5.27 -28.38
C THR A 477 -46.83 4.09 -27.83
N SER A 478 -46.82 3.97 -26.50
CA SER A 478 -47.88 3.57 -25.56
C SER A 478 -48.88 2.44 -25.93
N GLY A 479 -48.90 1.40 -25.10
CA GLY A 479 -50.06 0.55 -24.85
C GLY A 479 -50.24 0.35 -23.36
N ALA A 480 -51.16 1.11 -22.75
CA ALA A 480 -51.61 0.90 -21.38
C ALA A 480 -52.67 -0.22 -21.35
N ALA A 481 -52.50 -1.18 -20.46
CA ALA A 481 -53.59 -2.03 -19.98
C ALA A 481 -53.39 -2.29 -18.47
N SER A 482 -54.34 -1.80 -17.71
CA SER A 482 -54.51 -1.96 -16.26
C SER A 482 -54.88 -3.39 -15.88
N VAL A 483 -54.27 -3.95 -14.83
CA VAL A 483 -54.95 -4.86 -13.89
C VAL A 483 -54.45 -4.56 -12.48
N THR A 484 -55.42 -4.40 -11.58
CA THR A 484 -55.33 -3.95 -10.19
C THR A 484 -55.11 -5.09 -9.19
N THR A 485 -54.45 -4.73 -8.08
CA THR A 485 -54.66 -5.15 -6.66
C THR A 485 -54.59 -6.64 -6.26
N THR A 486 -53.61 -6.97 -5.41
CA THR A 486 -53.78 -7.63 -4.08
C THR A 486 -52.42 -7.71 -3.35
N LEU A 487 -52.28 -6.99 -2.21
CA LEU A 487 -52.17 -7.51 -0.83
C LEU A 487 -50.79 -8.17 -0.54
N ALA A 488 -49.82 -7.48 0.07
CA ALA A 488 -49.67 -7.20 1.51
C ALA A 488 -49.74 -8.44 2.43
N ALA A 489 -48.62 -8.65 3.17
CA ALA A 489 -48.43 -9.43 4.40
C ALA A 489 -48.24 -10.97 4.32
N VAL A 490 -46.98 -11.41 4.47
CA VAL A 490 -46.54 -12.62 5.22
C VAL A 490 -45.18 -12.25 5.86
N ILE A 491 -45.15 -11.74 7.10
CA ILE A 491 -44.93 -12.46 8.38
C ILE A 491 -43.48 -13.01 8.44
N ALA A 492 -42.53 -12.51 9.24
CA ALA A 492 -42.55 -12.11 10.65
C ALA A 492 -43.06 -13.19 11.62
N VAL A 493 -42.46 -14.39 11.62
CA VAL A 493 -42.37 -15.27 12.80
C VAL A 493 -41.15 -16.16 12.65
N LEU A 494 -40.15 -15.99 13.52
CA LEU A 494 -39.44 -17.07 14.21
C LEU A 494 -38.49 -16.47 15.25
N GLY A 495 -39.11 -15.87 16.27
CA GLY A 495 -38.52 -15.73 17.59
C GLY A 495 -39.15 -16.76 18.53
N ALA A 496 -38.28 -17.40 19.32
CA ALA A 496 -38.56 -18.20 20.52
C ALA A 496 -39.11 -19.64 20.36
N MET A 497 -38.20 -20.60 20.46
CA MET A 497 -38.17 -21.81 21.32
C MET A 497 -37.18 -22.79 20.64
N LEU A 498 -36.13 -23.31 21.27
CA LEU A 498 -36.16 -24.16 22.46
C LEU A 498 -34.79 -24.21 23.15
N LEU A 499 -34.81 -24.08 24.49
CA LEU A 499 -34.00 -24.91 25.37
C LEU A 499 -34.54 -26.35 25.27
N ALA A 500 -33.72 -27.30 24.80
CA ALA A 500 -33.66 -28.72 25.22
C ALA A 500 -32.79 -29.54 24.26
N LEU A 501 -31.47 -29.40 24.39
CA LEU A 501 -30.42 -30.46 24.37
C LEU A 501 -29.03 -29.82 24.29
#